data_AF-S4PHP7-F1
#
_entry.id   AF-S4PHP7-F1
#
_cell.length_a   1.000
_cell.length_b   1.000
_cell.length_c   1.000
_cell.angle_alpha   90.00
_cell.angle_beta   90.00
_cell.angle_gamma   90.00
#
_symmetry.space_group_name_H-M   'P 1'
#
loop_
_entity.id
_entity.type
_entity.pdbx_description
1 polymer ?
#
loop_
_entity_poly.entity_id
_entity_poly.type
_entity_poly.pdbx_seq_one_letter_code
_entity_poly.pdbx_strand_id
1 'polypeptide(L)'
;MCHLATSEFSHEAVKKHQEVVILSMKMEKDVSVRQQAVDLLYAMCDKTNAEEIVQEMLAYLETADYSIREEMVLKVAILSEKYATDFTWYVDVILNLIRIAGDYVSEEVWYRVIQIVINREEVQGYAAKTVFEALQAPTCHENMVKVGGYILGEFGNLIAGDTRSSPQVQFELLHSKYHLCSAATRALLLSTYIKLVNLFPEIKNRVQE
;
A
#
# COMPACT_ATOMS: atom_id res chain seq x y z
N MET A 1 -0.49 30.26 -2.91
CA MET A 1 0.53 29.69 -2.00
C MET A 1 1.24 28.47 -2.60
N CYS A 2 0.58 27.56 -3.33
CA CYS A 2 1.26 26.46 -4.04
C CYS A 2 2.38 26.91 -5.00
N HIS A 3 2.20 28.01 -5.75
CA HIS A 3 3.26 28.55 -6.62
C HIS A 3 4.46 29.14 -5.87
N LEU A 4 4.30 29.51 -4.59
CA LEU A 4 5.41 29.96 -3.76
C LEU A 4 6.21 28.75 -3.23
N ALA A 5 5.58 27.60 -2.97
CA ALA A 5 6.30 26.39 -2.55
C ALA A 5 7.22 25.82 -3.64
N THR A 6 7.03 26.21 -4.91
CA THR A 6 7.84 25.75 -6.06
C THR A 6 9.09 26.59 -6.36
N SER A 7 9.29 27.74 -5.70
CA SER A 7 10.54 28.52 -5.84
C SER A 7 11.54 28.10 -4.76
N GLU A 8 12.80 27.83 -5.15
CA GLU A 8 13.86 27.33 -4.24
C GLU A 8 14.04 28.20 -2.99
N PHE A 9 13.91 29.53 -3.10
CA PHE A 9 14.09 30.45 -1.98
C PHE A 9 12.95 30.41 -0.95
N SER A 10 11.72 30.17 -1.39
CA SER A 10 10.55 30.07 -0.52
C SER A 10 10.30 28.65 -0.03
N HIS A 11 10.87 27.62 -0.69
CA HIS A 11 10.74 26.23 -0.28
C HIS A 11 11.32 25.99 1.13
N GLU A 12 12.53 26.48 1.40
CA GLU A 12 13.16 26.37 2.74
C GLU A 12 12.44 27.20 3.80
N ALA A 13 11.88 28.35 3.45
CA ALA A 13 11.11 29.17 4.38
C ALA A 13 9.77 28.50 4.76
N VAL A 14 9.10 27.85 3.80
CA VAL A 14 7.83 27.14 4.01
C VAL A 14 8.03 25.91 4.88
N LYS A 15 9.14 25.17 4.72
CA LYS A 15 9.49 24.01 5.57
C LYS A 15 9.56 24.32 7.06
N LYS A 16 10.00 25.53 7.43
CA LYS A 16 10.03 25.97 8.84
C LYS A 16 8.65 25.98 9.49
N HIS A 17 7.58 25.97 8.70
CA HIS A 17 6.20 25.95 9.17
C HIS A 17 5.50 24.61 8.93
N GLN A 18 6.24 23.54 8.60
CA GLN A 18 5.67 22.20 8.33
C GLN A 18 4.71 21.73 9.44
N GLU A 19 5.11 21.85 10.70
CA GLU A 19 4.27 21.48 11.85
C GLU A 19 2.93 22.24 11.85
N VAL A 20 2.93 23.53 11.50
CA VAL A 20 1.72 24.35 11.42
C VAL A 20 0.82 23.86 10.28
N VAL A 21 1.39 23.48 9.15
CA VAL A 21 0.61 22.94 8.01
C VAL A 21 0.02 21.57 8.37
N ILE A 22 0.78 20.70 9.04
CA ILE A 22 0.30 19.40 9.54
C ILE A 22 -0.87 19.61 10.51
N LEU A 23 -0.74 20.54 11.47
CA LEU A 23 -1.82 20.86 12.40
C LEU A 23 -3.04 21.40 11.66
N SER A 24 -2.84 22.24 10.64
CA SER A 24 -3.93 22.78 9.82
C SER A 24 -4.70 21.67 9.09
N MET A 25 -3.99 20.69 8.53
CA MET A 25 -4.60 19.51 7.89
C MET A 25 -5.48 18.72 8.87
N LYS A 26 -5.09 18.58 10.14
CA LYS A 26 -5.78 17.75 11.12
C LYS A 26 -6.89 18.46 11.90
N MET A 27 -6.68 19.74 12.25
CA MET A 27 -7.50 20.43 13.26
C MET A 27 -8.47 21.46 12.67
N GLU A 28 -8.26 21.91 11.43
CA GLU A 28 -9.12 22.93 10.83
C GLU A 28 -10.53 22.41 10.56
N LYS A 29 -11.53 23.24 10.87
CA LYS A 29 -12.94 22.87 10.70
C LYS A 29 -13.35 22.83 9.22
N ASP A 30 -12.77 23.73 8.43
CA ASP A 30 -13.09 23.88 7.02
C ASP A 30 -12.34 22.83 6.18
N VAL A 31 -13.08 22.00 5.45
CA VAL A 31 -12.55 20.95 4.56
C VAL A 31 -11.65 21.56 3.47
N SER A 32 -12.01 22.74 2.95
CA SER A 32 -11.23 23.40 1.90
C SER A 32 -9.85 23.84 2.40
N VAL A 33 -9.74 24.28 3.65
CA VAL A 33 -8.47 24.61 4.30
C VAL A 33 -7.63 23.36 4.52
N ARG A 34 -8.26 22.26 4.96
CA ARG A 34 -7.57 20.96 5.10
C ARG A 34 -7.05 20.45 3.76
N GLN A 35 -7.81 20.61 2.68
CA GLN A 35 -7.37 20.25 1.32
C GLN A 35 -6.18 21.09 0.86
N GLN A 36 -6.22 22.42 1.10
CA GLN A 36 -5.07 23.29 0.82
C GLN A 36 -3.82 22.94 1.64
N ALA A 37 -4.00 22.48 2.89
CA ALA A 37 -2.90 22.01 3.71
C ALA A 37 -2.28 20.73 3.13
N VAL A 38 -3.09 19.78 2.65
CA VAL A 38 -2.62 18.58 1.93
C VAL A 38 -1.87 18.96 0.65
N ASP A 39 -2.40 19.90 -0.15
CA ASP A 39 -1.74 20.43 -1.35
C ASP A 39 -0.37 21.04 -1.03
N LEU A 40 -0.30 21.82 0.04
CA LEU A 40 0.93 22.47 0.47
C LEU A 40 1.95 21.45 0.96
N LEU A 41 1.54 20.46 1.76
CA LEU A 41 2.39 19.35 2.22
C LEU A 41 2.95 18.57 1.02
N TYR A 42 2.11 18.25 0.03
CA TYR A 42 2.55 17.59 -1.19
C TYR A 42 3.59 18.43 -1.95
N ALA A 43 3.38 19.74 -2.06
CA ALA A 43 4.29 20.65 -2.78
C ALA A 43 5.62 20.90 -2.05
N MET A 44 5.62 20.90 -0.72
CA MET A 44 6.82 21.13 0.11
C MET A 44 7.59 19.85 0.45
N CYS A 45 7.03 18.68 0.12
CA CYS A 45 7.64 17.39 0.41
C CYS A 45 8.89 17.16 -0.45
N ASP A 46 9.97 16.74 0.20
CA ASP A 46 11.22 16.31 -0.40
C ASP A 46 11.79 15.07 0.31
N LYS A 47 13.01 14.68 -0.05
CA LYS A 47 13.66 13.48 0.52
C LYS A 47 13.95 13.57 2.02
N THR A 48 13.96 14.76 2.61
CA THR A 48 14.33 14.95 4.02
C THR A 48 13.11 14.87 4.96
N ASN A 49 11.90 15.14 4.44
CA ASN A 49 10.67 15.15 5.23
C ASN A 49 9.57 14.20 4.71
N ALA A 50 9.82 13.44 3.64
CA ALA A 50 8.82 12.55 3.04
C ALA A 50 8.22 11.53 4.01
N GLU A 51 9.06 10.88 4.84
CA GLU A 51 8.57 9.86 5.78
C GLU A 51 7.59 10.45 6.79
N GLU A 52 7.92 11.60 7.37
CA GLU A 52 7.06 12.33 8.32
C GLU A 52 5.75 12.78 7.65
N ILE A 53 5.83 13.44 6.49
CA ILE A 53 4.65 13.94 5.79
C ILE A 53 3.71 12.79 5.40
N VAL A 54 4.24 11.69 4.86
CA VAL A 54 3.45 10.51 4.47
C VAL A 54 2.79 9.88 5.69
N GLN A 55 3.52 9.73 6.80
CA GLN A 55 2.97 9.19 8.04
C GLN A 55 1.81 10.05 8.58
N GLU A 56 1.98 11.37 8.56
CA GLU A 56 0.97 12.33 9.00
C GLU A 56 -0.27 12.33 8.08
N MET A 57 -0.07 12.21 6.77
CA MET A 57 -1.15 12.06 5.80
C MET A 57 -1.92 10.75 6.00
N LEU A 58 -1.23 9.62 6.22
CA LEU A 58 -1.86 8.33 6.51
C LEU A 58 -2.68 8.37 7.81
N ALA A 59 -2.14 8.98 8.87
CA ALA A 59 -2.84 9.13 10.14
C ALA A 59 -4.12 9.98 10.00
N TYR A 60 -4.05 11.05 9.20
CA TYR A 60 -5.22 11.88 8.93
C TYR A 60 -6.26 11.16 8.06
N LEU A 61 -5.83 10.33 7.10
CA LEU A 61 -6.70 9.62 6.17
C LEU A 61 -7.77 8.74 6.87
N GLU A 62 -7.47 8.20 8.06
CA GLU A 62 -8.43 7.41 8.86
C GLU A 62 -9.68 8.22 9.26
N THR A 63 -9.52 9.53 9.48
CA THR A 63 -10.60 10.44 9.92
C THR A 63 -11.02 11.46 8.86
N ALA A 64 -10.32 11.48 7.73
CA ALA A 64 -10.54 12.40 6.62
C ALA A 64 -11.94 12.25 6.00
N ASP A 65 -12.49 13.37 5.53
CA ASP A 65 -13.77 13.42 4.80
C ASP A 65 -13.68 12.66 3.47
N TYR A 66 -14.78 12.03 3.06
CA TYR A 66 -14.82 11.23 1.84
C TYR A 66 -14.40 11.98 0.57
N SER A 67 -14.67 13.30 0.50
CA SER A 67 -14.35 14.12 -0.66
C SER A 67 -12.86 14.33 -0.90
N ILE A 68 -12.00 14.13 0.11
CA ILE A 68 -10.55 14.35 0.01
C ILE A 68 -9.73 13.06 -0.04
N ARG A 69 -10.34 11.91 0.31
CA ARG A 69 -9.63 10.63 0.45
C ARG A 69 -8.98 10.16 -0.85
N GLU A 70 -9.71 10.20 -1.96
CA GLU A 70 -9.19 9.75 -3.26
C GLU A 70 -7.94 10.53 -3.69
N GLU A 71 -8.01 11.85 -3.59
CA GLU A 71 -6.87 12.72 -3.92
C GLU A 71 -5.69 12.50 -2.98
N MET A 72 -5.95 12.35 -1.66
CA MET A 72 -4.92 12.05 -0.69
C MET A 72 -4.24 10.71 -0.92
N VAL A 73 -5.01 9.66 -1.26
CA VAL A 73 -4.49 8.32 -1.57
C VAL A 73 -3.51 8.40 -2.72
N LEU A 74 -3.88 9.09 -3.81
CA LEU A 74 -3.01 9.27 -4.96
C LEU A 74 -1.73 10.04 -4.60
N LYS A 75 -1.86 11.14 -3.84
CA LYS A 75 -0.70 11.92 -3.38
C LYS A 75 0.25 11.11 -2.51
N VAL A 76 -0.26 10.35 -1.54
CA VAL A 76 0.56 9.49 -0.68
C VAL A 76 1.31 8.46 -1.53
N ALA A 77 0.64 7.79 -2.47
CA ALA A 77 1.27 6.81 -3.36
C ALA A 77 2.39 7.42 -4.22
N ILE A 78 2.17 8.62 -4.76
CA ILE A 78 3.19 9.34 -5.56
C ILE A 78 4.38 9.75 -4.69
N LEU A 79 4.13 10.33 -3.51
CA LEU A 79 5.19 10.79 -2.61
C LEU A 79 6.04 9.62 -2.12
N SER A 80 5.41 8.51 -1.72
CA SER A 80 6.12 7.33 -1.26
C SER A 80 6.97 6.71 -2.35
N GLU A 81 6.48 6.62 -3.59
CA GLU A 81 7.30 6.12 -4.70
C GLU A 81 8.46 7.06 -5.03
N LYS A 82 8.19 8.37 -5.11
CA LYS A 82 9.16 9.38 -5.56
C LYS A 82 10.32 9.56 -4.59
N TYR A 83 10.05 9.48 -3.29
CA TYR A 83 11.03 9.80 -2.26
C TYR A 83 11.53 8.58 -1.47
N ALA A 84 11.08 7.37 -1.79
CA ALA A 84 11.61 6.14 -1.21
C ALA A 84 13.14 6.04 -1.40
N THR A 85 13.85 5.99 -0.28
CA THR A 85 15.26 5.59 -0.19
C THR A 85 15.38 4.09 0.07
N ASP A 86 14.43 3.54 0.83
CA ASP A 86 14.22 2.13 1.09
C ASP A 86 12.84 1.70 0.56
N PHE A 87 12.81 0.66 -0.27
CA PHE A 87 11.56 0.16 -0.85
C PHE A 87 10.77 -0.74 0.11
N THR A 88 11.34 -1.16 1.25
CA THR A 88 10.56 -1.78 2.33
C THR A 88 9.57 -0.78 2.92
N TRP A 89 10.01 0.46 3.15
CA TRP A 89 9.14 1.57 3.57
C TRP A 89 8.03 1.86 2.55
N TYR A 90 8.36 1.86 1.25
CA TYR A 90 7.36 2.01 0.19
C TYR A 90 6.28 0.93 0.27
N VAL A 91 6.67 -0.34 0.43
CA VAL A 91 5.73 -1.46 0.56
C VAL A 91 4.83 -1.26 1.78
N ASP A 92 5.38 -0.89 2.94
CA ASP A 92 4.60 -0.66 4.16
C ASP A 92 3.59 0.47 3.98
N VAL A 93 3.99 1.58 3.35
CA VAL A 93 3.10 2.71 3.06
C VAL A 93 1.93 2.27 2.18
N ILE A 94 2.19 1.57 1.07
CA ILE A 94 1.12 1.16 0.15
C ILE A 94 0.19 0.12 0.77
N LEU A 95 0.74 -0.86 1.51
CA LEU A 95 -0.10 -1.84 2.20
C LEU A 95 -0.96 -1.19 3.28
N ASN A 96 -0.42 -0.23 4.04
CA ASN A 96 -1.20 0.54 5.01
C ASN A 96 -2.25 1.43 4.34
N LEU A 97 -1.93 2.00 3.17
CA LEU A 97 -2.86 2.80 2.38
C LEU A 97 -4.07 1.96 1.92
N ILE A 98 -3.83 0.74 1.43
CA ILE A 98 -4.89 -0.22 1.07
C ILE A 98 -5.70 -0.65 2.29
N ARG A 99 -5.06 -0.81 3.45
CA ARG A 99 -5.74 -1.17 4.70
C ARG A 99 -6.70 -0.06 5.17
N ILE A 100 -6.28 1.20 5.10
CA ILE A 100 -7.04 2.35 5.62
C ILE A 100 -8.12 2.81 4.62
N ALA A 101 -7.78 2.88 3.34
CA ALA A 101 -8.59 3.55 2.33
C ALA A 101 -8.78 2.71 1.06
N GLY A 102 -8.83 1.38 1.19
CA GLY A 102 -8.90 0.44 0.07
C GLY A 102 -9.94 0.77 -1.01
N ASP A 103 -11.12 1.27 -0.62
CA ASP A 103 -12.20 1.67 -1.54
C ASP A 103 -11.82 2.84 -2.46
N TYR A 104 -10.87 3.67 -2.02
CA TYR A 104 -10.35 4.85 -2.73
C TYR A 104 -9.03 4.56 -3.46
N VAL A 105 -8.49 3.35 -3.31
CA VAL A 105 -7.27 2.94 -4.03
C VAL A 105 -7.64 2.52 -5.44
N SER A 106 -7.20 3.31 -6.42
CA SER A 106 -7.39 3.03 -7.84
C SER A 106 -6.59 1.80 -8.30
N GLU A 107 -6.94 1.26 -9.46
CA GLU A 107 -6.22 0.09 -9.97
C GLU A 107 -4.74 0.35 -10.26
N GLU A 108 -4.43 1.57 -10.70
CA GLU A 108 -3.07 2.00 -11.03
C GLU A 108 -2.11 1.86 -9.83
N VAL A 109 -2.59 2.16 -8.62
CA VAL A 109 -1.76 2.08 -7.39
C VAL A 109 -1.38 0.63 -7.08
N TRP A 110 -2.34 -0.30 -7.12
CA TRP A 110 -2.04 -1.69 -6.78
C TRP A 110 -1.31 -2.43 -7.93
N TYR A 111 -1.51 -2.03 -9.19
CA TYR A 111 -0.64 -2.47 -10.28
C TYR A 111 0.81 -1.98 -10.09
N ARG A 112 0.98 -0.73 -9.65
CA ARG A 112 2.30 -0.13 -9.49
C ARG A 112 3.13 -0.79 -8.40
N VAL A 113 2.54 -1.10 -7.24
CA VAL A 113 3.26 -1.83 -6.17
C VAL A 113 3.71 -3.22 -6.64
N ILE A 114 2.90 -3.95 -7.40
CA ILE A 114 3.30 -5.24 -7.97
C ILE A 114 4.49 -5.07 -8.90
N GLN A 115 4.45 -4.09 -9.81
CA GLN A 115 5.57 -3.81 -10.71
C GLN A 115 6.86 -3.49 -9.95
N ILE A 116 6.80 -2.68 -8.90
CA ILE A 116 7.97 -2.31 -8.10
C ILE A 116 8.55 -3.53 -7.38
N VAL A 117 7.70 -4.37 -6.78
CA VAL A 117 8.15 -5.58 -6.06
C VAL A 117 8.77 -6.59 -7.03
N ILE A 118 8.19 -6.80 -8.22
CA ILE A 118 8.75 -7.71 -9.23
C ILE A 118 10.14 -7.26 -9.68
N ASN A 119 10.31 -5.95 -9.92
CA ASN A 119 11.56 -5.42 -10.46
C ASN A 119 12.67 -5.25 -9.41
N ARG A 120 12.42 -5.55 -8.14
CA ARG A 120 13.37 -5.35 -7.03
C ARG A 120 13.47 -6.59 -6.16
N GLU A 121 14.46 -7.43 -6.43
CA GLU A 121 14.69 -8.68 -5.69
C GLU A 121 14.84 -8.48 -4.18
N GLU A 122 15.50 -7.39 -3.79
CA GLU A 122 15.78 -7.04 -2.39
C GLU A 122 14.53 -6.87 -1.51
N VAL A 123 13.37 -6.53 -2.09
CA VAL A 123 12.11 -6.35 -1.34
C VAL A 123 11.13 -7.50 -1.48
N GLN A 124 11.34 -8.46 -2.38
CA GLN A 124 10.38 -9.53 -2.66
C GLN A 124 10.05 -10.37 -1.42
N GLY A 125 11.08 -10.80 -0.68
CA GLY A 125 10.90 -11.59 0.53
C GLY A 125 10.17 -10.81 1.64
N TYR A 126 10.51 -9.53 1.80
CA TYR A 126 9.84 -8.64 2.74
C TYR A 126 8.37 -8.45 2.36
N ALA A 127 8.08 -8.10 1.10
CA ALA A 127 6.73 -7.89 0.61
C ALA A 127 5.85 -9.15 0.75
N ALA A 128 6.40 -10.33 0.45
CA ALA A 128 5.71 -11.61 0.63
C ALA A 128 5.33 -11.86 2.10
N LYS A 129 6.26 -11.58 3.02
CA LYS A 129 6.00 -11.73 4.45
C LYS A 129 4.97 -10.72 4.95
N THR A 130 5.15 -9.44 4.66
CA THR A 130 4.26 -8.37 5.15
C THR A 130 2.85 -8.52 4.60
N VAL A 131 2.69 -8.89 3.32
CA VAL A 131 1.36 -9.11 2.75
C VAL A 131 0.69 -10.38 3.29
N PHE A 132 1.47 -11.44 3.56
CA PHE A 132 0.96 -12.65 4.22
C PHE A 132 0.42 -12.33 5.61
N GLU A 133 1.17 -11.58 6.42
CA GLU A 133 0.75 -11.12 7.74
C GLU A 133 -0.50 -10.22 7.66
N ALA A 134 -0.55 -9.29 6.70
CA ALA A 134 -1.71 -8.42 6.50
C ALA A 134 -2.98 -9.20 6.12
N LEU A 135 -2.86 -10.28 5.34
CA LEU A 135 -3.99 -11.12 4.91
C LEU A 135 -4.58 -11.96 6.05
N GLN A 136 -3.82 -12.22 7.12
CA GLN A 136 -4.31 -12.96 8.30
C GLN A 136 -5.38 -12.19 9.07
N ALA A 137 -5.51 -10.87 8.86
CA ALA A 137 -6.59 -10.10 9.43
C ALA A 137 -7.96 -10.69 9.01
N PRO A 138 -8.92 -10.84 9.96
CA PRO A 138 -10.25 -11.39 9.64
C PRO A 138 -10.94 -10.60 8.52
N THR A 139 -10.83 -9.28 8.59
CA THR A 139 -11.31 -8.33 7.59
C THR A 139 -10.12 -7.78 6.80
N CYS A 140 -10.09 -8.03 5.50
CA CYS A 140 -9.13 -7.44 4.59
C CYS A 140 -9.86 -6.88 3.37
N HIS A 141 -9.42 -5.73 2.88
CA HIS A 141 -9.98 -5.13 1.68
C HIS A 141 -9.63 -5.97 0.44
N GLU A 142 -10.50 -6.00 -0.57
CA GLU A 142 -10.30 -6.84 -1.76
C GLU A 142 -9.00 -6.51 -2.51
N ASN A 143 -8.60 -5.24 -2.60
CA ASN A 143 -7.32 -4.86 -3.19
C ASN A 143 -6.11 -5.47 -2.45
N MET A 144 -6.22 -5.71 -1.13
CA MET A 144 -5.18 -6.44 -0.37
C MET A 144 -5.11 -7.90 -0.82
N VAL A 145 -6.26 -8.53 -1.10
CA VAL A 145 -6.33 -9.90 -1.61
C VAL A 145 -5.73 -9.99 -3.02
N LYS A 146 -5.98 -9.00 -3.88
CA LYS A 146 -5.36 -8.94 -5.22
C LYS A 146 -3.83 -8.84 -5.13
N VAL A 147 -3.32 -7.89 -4.35
CA VAL A 147 -1.88 -7.69 -4.15
C VAL A 147 -1.24 -8.92 -3.52
N GLY A 148 -1.81 -9.43 -2.44
CA GLY A 148 -1.29 -10.59 -1.74
C GLY A 148 -1.37 -11.88 -2.55
N GLY A 149 -2.45 -12.10 -3.28
CA GLY A 149 -2.58 -13.23 -4.20
C GLY A 149 -1.50 -13.21 -5.28
N TYR A 150 -1.22 -12.03 -5.86
CA TYR A 150 -0.19 -11.91 -6.88
C TYR A 150 1.21 -12.13 -6.28
N ILE A 151 1.54 -11.42 -5.20
CA ILE A 151 2.86 -11.47 -4.56
C ILE A 151 3.17 -12.88 -4.04
N LEU A 152 2.22 -13.54 -3.36
CA LEU A 152 2.42 -14.91 -2.87
C LEU A 152 2.52 -15.93 -4.00
N GLY A 153 1.83 -15.70 -5.12
CA GLY A 153 1.95 -16.55 -6.31
C GLY A 153 3.33 -16.51 -6.95
N GLU A 154 4.02 -15.38 -6.90
CA GLU A 154 5.38 -15.23 -7.44
C GLU A 154 6.47 -15.57 -6.42
N PHE A 155 6.30 -15.11 -5.17
CA PHE A 155 7.36 -15.05 -4.16
C PHE A 155 7.05 -15.82 -2.88
N GLY A 156 5.97 -16.59 -2.84
CA GLY A 156 5.58 -17.41 -1.68
C GLY A 156 6.63 -18.45 -1.28
N ASN A 157 7.49 -18.86 -2.21
CA ASN A 157 8.65 -19.73 -1.95
C ASN A 157 9.68 -19.10 -1.00
N LEU A 158 9.79 -17.77 -0.97
CA LEU A 158 10.73 -17.08 -0.09
C LEU A 158 10.35 -17.16 1.40
N ILE A 159 9.06 -17.39 1.69
CA ILE A 159 8.54 -17.50 3.06
C ILE A 159 8.07 -18.91 3.42
N ALA A 160 8.11 -19.86 2.48
CA ALA A 160 7.62 -21.23 2.67
C ALA A 160 8.43 -22.06 3.70
N GLY A 161 9.63 -21.60 4.07
CA GLY A 161 10.49 -22.28 5.04
C GLY A 161 10.04 -22.17 6.51
N ASP A 162 9.22 -21.17 6.87
CA ASP A 162 8.60 -21.07 8.21
C ASP A 162 7.31 -21.90 8.22
N THR A 163 7.13 -22.74 9.24
CA THR A 163 5.94 -23.58 9.43
C THR A 163 4.64 -22.76 9.41
N ARG A 164 4.69 -21.52 9.92
CA ARG A 164 3.54 -20.60 9.98
C ARG A 164 3.15 -20.03 8.61
N SER A 165 4.03 -20.06 7.64
CA SER A 165 3.81 -19.62 6.26
C SER A 165 4.11 -20.74 5.27
N SER A 166 3.92 -22.00 5.67
CA SER A 166 4.08 -23.14 4.77
C SER A 166 3.16 -23.01 3.54
N PRO A 167 3.48 -23.66 2.41
CA PRO A 167 2.68 -23.59 1.19
C PRO A 167 1.19 -23.88 1.41
N GLN A 168 0.91 -24.83 2.31
CA GLN A 168 -0.45 -25.18 2.69
C GLN A 168 -1.18 -24.04 3.39
N VAL A 169 -0.53 -23.38 4.35
CA VAL A 169 -1.11 -22.26 5.08
C VAL A 169 -1.32 -21.06 4.14
N GLN A 170 -0.38 -20.81 3.23
CA GLN A 170 -0.54 -19.76 2.21
C GLN A 170 -1.77 -20.02 1.32
N PHE A 171 -1.94 -21.25 0.83
CA PHE A 171 -3.11 -21.63 0.04
C PHE A 171 -4.41 -21.49 0.82
N GLU A 172 -4.49 -22.04 2.04
CA GLU A 172 -5.69 -21.98 2.89
C GLU A 172 -6.08 -20.54 3.21
N LEU A 173 -5.10 -19.67 3.49
CA LEU A 173 -5.33 -18.26 3.75
C LEU A 173 -5.98 -17.58 2.54
N LEU A 174 -5.43 -17.75 1.33
CA LEU A 174 -6.00 -17.19 0.11
C LEU A 174 -7.37 -17.79 -0.22
N HIS A 175 -7.53 -19.10 -0.04
CA HIS A 175 -8.79 -19.79 -0.30
C HIS A 175 -9.91 -19.36 0.64
N SER A 176 -9.61 -19.07 1.91
CA SER A 176 -10.58 -18.54 2.87
C SER A 176 -11.22 -17.22 2.42
N LYS A 177 -10.51 -16.43 1.59
CA LYS A 177 -10.99 -15.15 1.04
C LYS A 177 -11.63 -15.29 -0.34
N TYR A 178 -11.40 -16.41 -1.04
CA TYR A 178 -11.82 -16.61 -2.44
C TYR A 178 -13.32 -16.36 -2.67
N HIS A 179 -14.18 -16.95 -1.84
CA HIS A 179 -15.64 -16.84 -2.00
C HIS A 179 -16.21 -15.47 -1.67
N LEU A 180 -15.44 -14.62 -0.98
CA LEU A 180 -15.84 -13.27 -0.57
C LEU A 180 -15.46 -12.20 -1.59
N CYS A 181 -14.68 -12.56 -2.62
CA CYS A 181 -14.14 -11.60 -3.59
C CYS A 181 -14.92 -11.57 -4.91
N SER A 182 -14.73 -10.49 -5.69
CA SER A 182 -15.31 -10.35 -7.02
C SER A 182 -14.80 -11.42 -8.01
N ALA A 183 -15.44 -11.52 -9.18
CA ALA A 183 -15.02 -12.42 -10.24
C ALA A 183 -13.58 -12.17 -10.72
N ALA A 184 -13.16 -10.90 -10.81
CA ALA A 184 -11.81 -10.54 -11.23
C ALA A 184 -10.74 -11.04 -10.24
N THR A 185 -10.97 -10.84 -8.94
CA THR A 185 -10.05 -11.31 -7.90
C THR A 185 -10.02 -12.82 -7.83
N ARG A 186 -11.16 -13.49 -7.99
CA ARG A 186 -11.20 -14.97 -8.08
C ARG A 186 -10.39 -15.50 -9.26
N ALA A 187 -10.47 -14.86 -10.43
CA ALA A 187 -9.65 -15.23 -11.59
C ALA A 187 -8.14 -15.07 -11.33
N LEU A 188 -7.75 -13.98 -10.65
CA LEU A 188 -6.37 -13.77 -10.20
C LEU A 188 -5.92 -14.89 -9.24
N LEU A 189 -6.73 -15.22 -8.24
CA LEU A 189 -6.41 -16.28 -7.27
C LEU A 189 -6.29 -17.66 -7.92
N LEU A 190 -7.09 -17.98 -8.93
CA LEU A 190 -6.93 -19.24 -9.68
C LEU A 190 -5.56 -19.32 -10.37
N SER A 191 -5.07 -18.19 -10.91
CA SER A 191 -3.74 -18.12 -11.49
C SER A 191 -2.66 -18.30 -10.42
N THR A 192 -2.85 -17.69 -9.25
CA THR A 192 -2.00 -17.90 -8.06
C THR A 192 -1.97 -19.36 -7.64
N TYR A 193 -3.10 -20.06 -7.60
CA TYR A 193 -3.15 -21.46 -7.20
C TYR A 193 -2.34 -22.37 -8.14
N ILE A 194 -2.43 -22.14 -9.45
CA ILE A 194 -1.61 -22.90 -10.41
C ILE A 194 -0.11 -22.63 -10.18
N LYS A 195 0.27 -21.37 -9.93
CA LYS A 195 1.67 -21.04 -9.59
C LYS A 195 2.14 -21.72 -8.31
N LEU A 196 1.32 -21.71 -7.26
CA LEU A 196 1.62 -22.39 -6.00
C LEU A 196 1.76 -23.91 -6.20
N VAL A 197 0.91 -24.55 -7.00
CA VAL A 197 1.05 -25.98 -7.35
C VAL A 197 2.34 -26.26 -8.11
N ASN A 198 2.76 -25.35 -9.00
CA ASN A 198 4.02 -25.48 -9.72
C ASN A 198 5.23 -25.30 -8.79
N LEU A 199 5.17 -24.36 -7.85
CA LEU A 199 6.22 -24.12 -6.86
C LEU A 199 6.29 -25.24 -5.80
N PHE A 200 5.14 -25.82 -5.44
CA PHE A 200 4.99 -26.76 -4.33
C PHE A 200 4.14 -27.97 -4.76
N PRO A 201 4.76 -29.04 -5.30
CA PRO A 201 4.01 -30.22 -5.75
C PRO A 201 3.20 -30.92 -4.63
N GLU A 202 3.60 -30.74 -3.38
CA GLU A 202 2.97 -31.32 -2.18
C GLU A 202 1.53 -30.84 -1.93
N ILE A 203 1.17 -29.62 -2.36
CA ILE A 203 -0.19 -29.09 -2.16
C ILE A 203 -1.15 -29.43 -3.31
N LYS A 204 -0.64 -30.04 -4.39
CA LYS A 204 -1.39 -30.28 -5.64
C LYS A 204 -2.76 -30.93 -5.43
N ASN A 205 -2.82 -32.00 -4.62
CA ASN A 205 -4.07 -32.74 -4.42
C ASN A 205 -5.14 -31.86 -3.76
N ARG A 206 -4.76 -31.00 -2.81
CA ARG A 206 -5.70 -30.13 -2.07
C ARG A 206 -6.19 -28.95 -2.89
N VAL A 207 -5.44 -28.53 -3.91
CA VAL A 207 -5.88 -27.49 -4.84
C VAL A 207 -6.84 -28.04 -5.90
N GLN A 208 -6.79 -29.36 -6.17
CA GLN A 208 -7.62 -30.04 -7.16
C GLN A 208 -8.94 -30.57 -6.59
N GLU A 209 -9.05 -30.68 -5.27
CA GLU A 209 -10.28 -30.98 -4.52
C GLU A 209 -11.18 -29.74 -4.41
#